data_AF-A0AAE0NHU5-F1
#
_entry.id   AF-A0AAE0NHU5-F1
#
_cell.length_a   1.000
_cell.length_b   1.000
_cell.length_c   1.000
_cell.angle_alpha   90.00
_cell.angle_beta   90.00
_cell.angle_gamma   90.00
#
_symmetry.space_group_name_H-M   'P 1'
#
loop_
_entity.id
_entity.type
_entity.pdbx_description
1 polymer ?
#
loop_
_entity_poly.entity_id
_entity_poly.type
_entity_poly.pdbx_seq_one_letter_code
_entity_poly.pdbx_strand_id
1 'polypeptide(L)'
;MWYHETAPLLYQRNRFRFPRRRVPSTTSWPSVRPFEPYTPHVEPLFRQIGASNARLLRHIGIHFPKEINSAKLFRNPPIFELLREYLQLLQLIRDTCQDLRTFELLDDSALGTQALQLRHASVAAKLCGALHDGGLKDMLSLERIVVVHIENDIDDEFEVFRNSLVPRVSDDTWSIELKKPPFQRLATRNLDKCYSKMPEAEE
;
A
#
# COMPACT_ATOMS: atom_id res chain seq x y z
N MET A 1 -19.75 -30.77 -13.03
CA MET A 1 -20.21 -29.48 -12.49
C MET A 1 -19.81 -29.40 -11.01
N TRP A 2 -18.54 -29.10 -10.73
CA TRP A 2 -17.88 -29.13 -9.40
C TRP A 2 -17.12 -27.81 -9.12
N TYR A 3 -17.45 -26.74 -9.84
CA TYR A 3 -16.72 -25.47 -9.76
C TYR A 3 -17.13 -24.58 -8.57
N HIS A 4 -18.20 -24.94 -7.84
CA HIS A 4 -18.70 -24.11 -6.73
C HIS A 4 -18.11 -24.44 -5.35
N GLU A 5 -17.54 -25.64 -5.15
CA GLU A 5 -17.07 -26.05 -3.81
C GLU A 5 -15.63 -25.62 -3.49
N THR A 6 -14.77 -25.47 -4.50
CA THR A 6 -13.34 -25.14 -4.28
C THR A 6 -13.06 -23.64 -4.29
N ALA A 7 -13.94 -22.82 -4.90
CA ALA A 7 -13.77 -21.37 -4.98
C ALA A 7 -13.67 -20.70 -3.60
N PRO A 8 -14.53 -21.02 -2.60
CA PRO A 8 -14.45 -20.38 -1.29
C PRO A 8 -13.12 -20.63 -0.57
N LEU A 9 -12.58 -21.85 -0.66
CA LEU A 9 -11.29 -22.19 -0.05
C LEU A 9 -10.14 -21.39 -0.66
N LEU A 10 -10.18 -21.15 -1.97
CA LEU A 10 -9.17 -20.38 -2.68
C LEU A 10 -9.18 -18.91 -2.24
N TYR A 11 -10.34 -18.27 -2.13
CA TYR A 11 -10.40 -16.84 -1.77
C TYR A 11 -10.23 -16.57 -0.27
N GLN A 12 -10.69 -17.47 0.60
CA GLN A 12 -10.62 -17.29 2.05
C GLN A 12 -9.20 -17.48 2.63
N ARG A 13 -8.37 -18.31 2.00
CA ARG A 13 -7.03 -18.64 2.51
C ARG A 13 -5.91 -17.88 1.82
N ASN A 14 -6.20 -17.18 0.73
CA ASN A 14 -5.19 -16.45 -0.02
C ASN A 14 -5.08 -14.99 0.40
N ARG A 15 -3.86 -14.48 0.22
CA ARG A 15 -3.53 -13.07 0.40
C ARG A 15 -3.42 -12.43 -0.97
N PHE A 16 -4.32 -11.50 -1.26
CA PHE A 16 -4.36 -10.82 -2.55
C PHE A 16 -3.59 -9.52 -2.43
N ARG A 17 -2.46 -9.44 -3.12
CA ARG A 17 -1.64 -8.22 -3.19
C ARG A 17 -1.69 -7.67 -4.60
N PHE A 18 -2.06 -6.41 -4.72
CA PHE A 18 -2.06 -5.72 -6.00
C PHE A 18 -0.64 -5.29 -6.34
N PRO A 19 -0.15 -5.59 -7.55
CA PRO A 19 1.21 -5.25 -7.94
C PRO A 19 1.39 -3.73 -7.92
N ARG A 20 2.58 -3.28 -7.51
CA ARG A 20 2.95 -1.87 -7.67
C ARG A 20 2.91 -1.50 -9.14
N ARG A 21 2.17 -0.46 -9.47
CA ARG A 21 2.25 0.14 -10.78
C ARG A 21 3.63 0.78 -10.96
N ARG A 22 4.39 0.29 -11.94
CA ARG A 22 5.57 0.99 -12.44
C ARG A 22 5.08 2.03 -13.43
N VAL A 23 5.11 3.30 -13.07
CA VAL A 23 4.95 4.37 -14.04
C VAL A 23 6.18 4.29 -14.96
N PRO A 24 6.02 4.07 -16.28
CA PRO A 24 7.14 4.03 -17.20
C PRO A 24 7.91 5.35 -17.08
N SER A 25 9.19 5.28 -16.73
CA SER A 25 10.08 6.43 -16.78
C SER A 25 10.42 6.70 -18.25
N THR A 26 9.47 7.17 -19.04
CA THR A 26 9.75 7.60 -20.41
C THR A 26 10.55 8.89 -20.34
N THR A 27 11.85 8.75 -20.56
CA THR A 27 12.82 9.79 -20.86
C THR A 27 12.34 10.66 -22.03
N SER A 28 11.74 11.81 -21.72
CA SER A 28 11.95 13.11 -22.39
C SER A 28 10.90 14.12 -21.91
N TRP A 29 11.31 14.99 -20.98
CA TRP A 29 10.69 16.28 -20.62
C TRP A 29 9.37 16.30 -19.81
N PRO A 30 9.14 17.36 -19.00
CA PRO A 30 8.29 17.33 -17.82
C PRO A 30 6.87 17.82 -18.15
N SER A 31 6.10 17.02 -18.87
CA SER A 31 4.64 17.15 -18.74
C SER A 31 4.24 16.39 -17.49
N VAL A 32 3.88 17.16 -16.46
CA VAL A 32 3.22 16.70 -15.24
C VAL A 32 2.01 15.88 -15.68
N ARG A 33 2.15 14.57 -15.81
CA ARG A 33 0.98 13.72 -15.95
C ARG A 33 0.31 13.71 -14.58
N PRO A 34 -0.97 14.09 -14.49
CA PRO A 34 -1.73 13.89 -13.28
C PRO A 34 -1.70 12.38 -13.03
N PHE A 35 -1.38 12.07 -11.78
CA PHE A 35 -1.52 10.78 -11.15
C PHE A 35 -2.57 9.90 -11.85
N GLU A 36 -2.20 8.66 -12.20
CA GLU A 36 -3.20 7.71 -12.70
C GLU A 36 -3.77 6.89 -11.53
N PRO A 37 -5.11 6.81 -11.40
CA PRO A 37 -5.75 6.21 -10.23
C PRO A 37 -5.34 4.76 -9.95
N TYR A 38 -5.38 4.35 -8.68
CA TYR A 38 -5.29 2.94 -8.28
C TYR A 38 -6.56 2.15 -8.62
N THR A 39 -7.71 2.80 -8.58
CA THR A 39 -9.05 2.29 -8.90
C THR A 39 -9.15 1.48 -10.22
N PRO A 40 -8.60 1.91 -11.37
CA PRO A 40 -8.71 1.21 -12.65
C PRO A 40 -8.03 -0.16 -12.70
N HIS A 41 -7.29 -0.59 -11.67
CA HIS A 41 -6.65 -1.91 -11.65
C HIS A 41 -7.27 -2.88 -10.65
N VAL A 42 -7.82 -2.37 -9.55
CA VAL A 42 -8.51 -3.19 -8.56
C VAL A 42 -9.88 -3.59 -9.04
N GLU A 43 -10.61 -2.65 -9.65
CA GLU A 43 -11.97 -2.88 -10.13
C GLU A 43 -12.05 -3.98 -11.20
N PRO A 44 -11.20 -4.01 -12.25
CA PRO A 44 -11.24 -5.09 -13.22
C PRO A 44 -10.95 -6.46 -12.60
N LEU A 45 -10.05 -6.54 -11.60
CA LEU A 45 -9.80 -7.80 -10.91
C LEU A 45 -11.05 -8.26 -10.17
N PHE A 46 -11.73 -7.37 -9.45
CA PHE A 46 -12.99 -7.69 -8.77
C PHE A 46 -14.08 -8.14 -9.74
N ARG A 47 -14.17 -7.52 -10.92
CA ARG A 47 -15.07 -7.98 -11.99
C ARG A 47 -14.68 -9.36 -12.51
N GLN A 48 -13.39 -9.66 -12.67
CA GLN A 48 -12.89 -10.96 -13.15
C GLN A 48 -13.13 -12.10 -12.16
N ILE A 49 -12.85 -11.90 -10.87
CA ILE A 49 -13.12 -12.91 -9.84
C ILE A 49 -14.62 -13.07 -9.60
N GLY A 50 -15.41 -12.03 -9.90
CA GLY A 50 -16.85 -11.99 -9.72
C GLY A 50 -17.25 -11.57 -8.31
N ALA A 51 -18.34 -10.80 -8.19
CA ALA A 51 -18.78 -10.23 -6.93
C ALA A 51 -19.03 -11.27 -5.83
N SER A 52 -19.49 -12.47 -6.18
CA SER A 52 -19.74 -13.58 -5.23
C SER A 52 -18.47 -14.15 -4.60
N ASN A 53 -17.34 -14.14 -5.32
CA ASN A 53 -16.07 -14.60 -4.81
C ASN A 53 -15.30 -13.49 -4.11
N ALA A 54 -15.39 -12.26 -4.62
CA ALA A 54 -14.72 -11.09 -4.07
C ALA A 54 -15.13 -10.81 -2.61
N ARG A 55 -16.40 -11.06 -2.26
CA ARG A 55 -16.89 -10.97 -0.88
C ARG A 55 -16.21 -11.93 0.10
N LEU A 56 -15.62 -13.02 -0.37
CA LEU A 56 -14.93 -14.02 0.46
C LEU A 56 -13.45 -13.69 0.70
N LEU A 57 -12.95 -12.60 0.09
CA LEU A 57 -11.56 -12.16 0.26
C LEU A 57 -11.33 -11.74 1.71
N ARG A 58 -10.45 -12.44 2.40
CA ARG A 58 -10.13 -12.14 3.81
C ARG A 58 -8.93 -11.22 3.98
N HIS A 59 -8.08 -11.12 2.96
CA HIS A 59 -6.80 -10.44 3.09
C HIS A 59 -6.43 -9.72 1.79
N ILE A 60 -6.42 -8.38 1.85
CA ILE A 60 -6.08 -7.51 0.71
C ILE A 60 -4.89 -6.64 1.08
N GLY A 61 -3.92 -6.55 0.18
CA GLY A 61 -2.79 -5.63 0.31
C GLY A 61 -2.69 -4.69 -0.90
N ILE A 62 -2.56 -3.40 -0.62
CA ILE A 62 -2.34 -2.35 -1.63
C ILE A 62 -1.10 -1.53 -1.28
N HIS A 63 -0.53 -0.86 -2.27
CA HIS A 63 0.57 0.07 -2.06
C HIS A 63 0.09 1.42 -1.55
N PHE A 64 0.83 2.02 -0.63
CA PHE A 64 0.57 3.36 -0.16
C PHE A 64 0.80 4.39 -1.29
N PRO A 65 -0.11 5.36 -1.50
CA PRO A 65 0.04 6.38 -2.53
C PRO A 65 1.21 7.33 -2.19
N LYS A 66 2.29 7.28 -2.97
CA LYS A 66 3.53 8.04 -2.69
C LYS A 66 3.57 9.46 -3.23
N GLU A 67 2.79 9.78 -4.26
CA GLU A 67 3.03 10.94 -5.14
C GLU A 67 2.44 12.26 -4.62
N ILE A 68 2.34 12.45 -3.30
CA ILE A 68 1.79 13.69 -2.71
C ILE A 68 2.86 14.78 -2.51
N ASN A 69 4.14 14.44 -2.56
CA ASN A 69 5.24 15.39 -2.34
C ASN A 69 6.10 15.54 -3.59
N SER A 70 5.67 16.43 -4.49
CA SER A 70 6.63 17.33 -5.09
C SER A 70 6.33 18.70 -4.50
N ALA A 71 7.35 19.42 -4.02
CA ALA A 71 7.20 20.73 -3.36
C ALA A 71 6.47 21.81 -4.21
N LYS A 72 6.17 21.52 -5.48
CA LYS A 72 5.32 22.33 -6.36
C LYS A 72 3.81 22.07 -6.21
N LEU A 73 3.39 20.99 -5.55
CA LEU A 73 1.98 20.61 -5.35
C LEU A 73 1.35 21.22 -4.09
N PHE A 74 2.13 21.70 -3.13
CA PHE A 74 1.59 22.37 -1.93
C PHE A 74 0.82 23.66 -2.22
N ARG A 75 0.88 24.17 -3.47
CA ARG A 75 0.09 25.33 -3.92
C ARG A 75 -1.17 24.95 -4.71
N ASN A 76 -1.48 23.67 -4.93
CA ASN A 76 -2.57 23.25 -5.83
C ASN A 76 -3.37 22.01 -5.34
N PRO A 77 -4.61 21.80 -5.82
CA PRO A 77 -5.57 20.74 -5.43
C PRO A 77 -5.20 19.24 -5.57
N PRO A 78 -4.18 18.76 -6.31
CA PRO A 78 -3.87 17.33 -6.51
C PRO A 78 -3.75 16.41 -5.29
N ILE A 79 -3.44 16.94 -4.09
CA ILE A 79 -3.46 16.11 -2.87
C ILE A 79 -4.89 15.64 -2.56
N PHE A 80 -5.89 16.49 -2.80
CA PHE A 80 -7.29 16.15 -2.61
C PHE A 80 -7.80 15.16 -3.66
N GLU A 81 -7.31 15.25 -4.89
CA GLU A 81 -7.66 14.29 -5.96
C GLU A 81 -7.08 12.92 -5.67
N LEU A 82 -5.81 12.85 -5.25
CA LEU A 82 -5.20 11.58 -4.85
C LEU A 82 -5.89 10.96 -3.64
N LEU A 83 -6.21 11.78 -2.64
CA LEU A 83 -6.98 11.32 -1.49
C LEU A 83 -8.36 10.83 -1.92
N ARG A 84 -9.03 11.52 -2.85
CA ARG A 84 -10.34 11.11 -3.37
C ARG A 84 -10.30 9.78 -4.09
N GLU A 85 -9.34 9.57 -4.98
CA GLU A 85 -9.22 8.29 -5.71
C GLU A 85 -8.88 7.14 -4.77
N TYR A 86 -8.02 7.41 -3.78
CA TYR A 86 -7.73 6.46 -2.73
C TYR A 86 -8.97 6.15 -1.89
N LEU A 87 -9.78 7.15 -1.53
CA LEU A 87 -11.07 6.96 -0.85
C LEU A 87 -12.04 6.12 -1.68
N GLN A 88 -12.15 6.38 -2.98
CA GLN A 88 -12.97 5.58 -3.89
C GLN A 88 -12.52 4.12 -3.93
N LEU A 89 -11.21 3.88 -3.95
CA LEU A 89 -10.67 2.53 -3.86
C LEU A 89 -11.05 1.86 -2.53
N LEU A 90 -10.90 2.55 -1.40
CA LEU A 90 -11.28 2.01 -0.10
C LEU A 90 -12.78 1.68 -0.03
N GLN A 91 -13.63 2.56 -0.55
CA GLN A 91 -15.07 2.34 -0.66
C GLN A 91 -15.39 1.13 -1.54
N LEU A 92 -14.71 0.99 -2.69
CA LEU A 92 -14.87 -0.17 -3.56
C LEU A 92 -14.48 -1.46 -2.83
N ILE A 93 -13.38 -1.47 -2.08
CA ILE A 93 -12.94 -2.62 -1.29
C ILE A 93 -13.98 -2.95 -0.22
N ARG A 94 -14.46 -1.94 0.53
CA ARG A 94 -15.50 -2.09 1.55
C ARG A 94 -16.77 -2.73 0.97
N ASP A 95 -17.27 -2.18 -0.14
CA ASP A 95 -18.54 -2.60 -0.74
C ASP A 95 -18.45 -4.01 -1.36
N THR A 96 -17.25 -4.37 -1.82
CA THR A 96 -17.02 -5.65 -2.50
C THR A 96 -16.62 -6.78 -1.54
N CYS A 97 -15.80 -6.50 -0.53
CA CYS A 97 -15.09 -7.49 0.29
C CYS A 97 -15.71 -7.61 1.69
N GLN A 98 -16.91 -8.19 1.78
CA GLN A 98 -17.69 -8.23 3.01
C GLN A 98 -17.05 -9.05 4.15
N ASP A 99 -16.25 -10.07 3.82
CA ASP A 99 -15.54 -10.91 4.81
C ASP A 99 -14.07 -10.49 5.01
N LEU A 100 -13.69 -9.27 4.63
CA LEU A 100 -12.33 -8.78 4.75
C LEU A 100 -11.91 -8.66 6.22
N ARG A 101 -10.91 -9.45 6.63
CA ARG A 101 -10.38 -9.44 8.00
C ARG A 101 -9.12 -8.62 8.16
N THR A 102 -8.33 -8.53 7.09
CA THR A 102 -7.06 -7.84 7.13
C THR A 102 -6.87 -7.00 5.89
N PHE A 103 -6.57 -5.74 6.12
CA PHE A 103 -6.21 -4.79 5.08
C PHE A 103 -4.75 -4.37 5.26
N GLU A 104 -3.94 -4.49 4.22
CA GLU A 104 -2.52 -4.21 4.30
C GLU A 104 -2.12 -3.04 3.42
N LEU A 105 -1.30 -2.17 4.00
CA LEU A 105 -0.72 -1.01 3.34
C LEU A 105 0.78 -1.19 3.22
N LEU A 106 1.23 -1.38 1.99
CA LEU A 106 2.64 -1.56 1.66
C LEU A 106 3.26 -0.18 1.45
N ASP A 107 4.08 0.24 2.41
CA ASP A 107 4.87 1.46 2.33
C ASP A 107 6.28 1.15 1.83
N ASP A 108 6.55 1.52 0.58
CA ASP A 108 7.87 1.39 -0.05
C ASP A 108 8.57 2.75 -0.23
N SER A 109 8.27 3.73 0.64
CA SER A 109 8.88 5.09 0.66
C SER A 109 10.42 5.10 0.71
N ALA A 110 11.04 3.96 1.03
CA ALA A 110 12.45 3.62 0.97
C ALA A 110 13.31 4.10 -0.23
N LEU A 111 12.69 4.37 -1.38
CA LEU A 111 13.42 4.69 -2.61
C LEU A 111 13.73 6.18 -2.71
N GLY A 112 14.53 6.71 -1.78
CA GLY A 112 15.36 7.91 -1.91
C GLY A 112 14.69 9.21 -2.37
N THR A 113 13.36 9.29 -2.31
CA THR A 113 12.59 10.42 -2.80
C THR A 113 11.93 11.09 -1.62
N GLN A 114 11.94 12.43 -1.58
CA GLN A 114 11.23 13.27 -0.59
C GLN A 114 9.69 13.10 -0.63
N ALA A 115 9.21 12.04 -1.27
CA ALA A 115 7.82 11.60 -1.32
C ALA A 115 7.28 11.41 0.11
N LEU A 116 5.95 11.46 0.26
CA LEU A 116 5.32 11.30 1.57
C LEU A 116 5.82 10.05 2.26
N GLN A 117 6.37 10.26 3.44
CA GLN A 117 6.78 9.16 4.28
C GLN A 117 5.73 9.01 5.35
N LEU A 118 5.20 7.79 5.48
CA LEU A 118 4.20 7.49 6.50
C LEU A 118 4.72 7.83 7.90
N ARG A 119 6.04 7.80 8.11
CA ARG A 119 6.71 8.22 9.36
C ARG A 119 6.35 9.64 9.82
N HIS A 120 5.94 10.53 8.92
CA HIS A 120 5.47 11.87 9.31
C HIS A 120 4.08 11.80 9.97
N ALA A 121 3.98 12.24 11.24
CA ALA A 121 2.74 12.21 12.01
C ALA A 121 1.53 12.91 11.33
N SER A 122 1.77 13.94 10.50
CA SER A 122 0.73 14.62 9.74
C SER A 122 0.19 13.77 8.58
N VAL A 123 1.04 12.93 7.99
CA VAL A 123 0.71 12.01 6.90
C VAL A 123 -0.01 10.79 7.46
N ALA A 124 0.52 10.24 8.56
CA ALA A 124 -0.15 9.25 9.39
C ALA A 124 -1.59 9.65 9.70
N ALA A 125 -1.80 10.86 10.25
CA ALA A 125 -3.13 11.36 10.59
C ALA A 125 -4.08 11.40 9.38
N LYS A 126 -3.57 11.85 8.22
CA LYS A 126 -4.35 11.88 6.98
C LYS A 126 -4.69 10.49 6.47
N LEU A 127 -3.77 9.54 6.56
CA LEU A 127 -4.05 8.14 6.23
C LEU A 127 -5.15 7.60 7.15
N CYS A 128 -5.04 7.82 8.46
CA CYS A 128 -6.06 7.37 9.42
C CYS A 128 -7.43 7.96 9.11
N GLY A 129 -7.49 9.25 8.81
CA GLY A 129 -8.71 9.92 8.33
C GLY A 129 -9.23 9.28 7.04
N ALA A 130 -8.35 9.00 6.07
CA ALA A 130 -8.74 8.35 4.81
C ALA A 130 -9.31 6.94 5.01
N LEU A 131 -8.73 6.14 5.91
CA LEU A 131 -9.23 4.80 6.23
C LEU A 131 -10.63 4.88 6.87
N HIS A 132 -10.83 5.88 7.74
CA HIS A 132 -12.09 6.19 8.36
C HIS A 132 -13.15 6.63 7.34
N ASP A 133 -12.82 7.64 6.52
CA ASP A 133 -13.71 8.25 5.52
C ASP A 133 -13.98 7.29 4.35
N GLY A 134 -13.06 6.38 4.08
CA GLY A 134 -13.23 5.27 3.14
C GLY A 134 -14.22 4.20 3.63
N GLY A 135 -14.68 4.31 4.89
CA GLY A 135 -15.68 3.42 5.48
C GLY A 135 -15.12 2.08 5.95
N LEU A 136 -13.80 1.92 6.06
CA LEU A 136 -13.22 0.69 6.61
C LEU A 136 -13.60 0.49 8.08
N LYS A 137 -13.80 1.57 8.82
CA LYS A 137 -14.30 1.52 10.20
C LYS A 137 -15.69 0.90 10.35
N ASP A 138 -16.50 0.96 9.29
CA ASP A 138 -17.86 0.43 9.31
C ASP A 138 -17.88 -1.07 8.96
N MET A 139 -16.73 -1.67 8.64
CA MET A 139 -16.60 -3.08 8.30
C MET A 139 -16.51 -3.93 9.57
N LEU A 140 -17.61 -4.57 9.96
CA LEU A 140 -17.67 -5.45 11.13
C LEU A 140 -16.74 -6.68 11.06
N SER A 141 -16.33 -7.08 9.86
CA SER A 141 -15.44 -8.21 9.63
C SER A 141 -13.96 -7.84 9.70
N LEU A 142 -13.63 -6.55 9.61
CA LEU A 142 -12.25 -6.08 9.59
C LEU A 142 -11.68 -6.16 11.00
N GLU A 143 -10.63 -6.98 11.18
CA GLU A 143 -9.99 -7.19 12.49
C GLU A 143 -8.74 -6.31 12.64
N ARG A 144 -8.01 -6.10 11.54
CA ARG A 144 -6.70 -5.43 11.59
C ARG A 144 -6.34 -4.72 10.28
N ILE A 145 -5.66 -3.59 10.42
CA ILE A 145 -4.98 -2.89 9.34
C ILE A 145 -3.48 -3.01 9.57
N VAL A 146 -2.75 -3.58 8.61
CA VAL A 146 -1.31 -3.80 8.72
C VAL A 146 -0.58 -2.79 7.83
N VAL A 147 0.18 -1.89 8.40
CA VAL A 147 1.11 -1.04 7.63
C VAL A 147 2.47 -1.74 7.60
N VAL A 148 2.87 -2.17 6.41
CA VAL A 148 4.14 -2.86 6.18
C VAL A 148 5.13 -1.86 5.61
N HIS A 149 6.13 -1.49 6.40
CA HIS A 149 7.19 -0.60 5.95
C HIS A 149 8.32 -1.43 5.35
N ILE A 150 8.51 -1.37 4.03
CA ILE A 150 9.36 -2.28 3.24
C ILE A 150 10.87 -2.07 3.49
N GLU A 151 11.25 -1.01 4.22
CA GLU A 151 12.63 -0.74 4.59
C GLU A 151 13.07 -1.47 5.87
N ASN A 152 14.38 -1.79 5.94
CA ASN A 152 14.92 -2.75 6.90
C ASN A 152 15.30 -2.14 8.26
N ASP A 153 15.52 -0.82 8.34
CA ASP A 153 15.85 -0.15 9.59
C ASP A 153 14.60 0.47 10.21
N ILE A 154 14.16 -0.14 11.32
CA ILE A 154 13.31 0.55 12.29
C ILE A 154 14.29 1.43 13.07
N ASP A 155 14.27 2.72 12.78
CA ASP A 155 14.94 3.72 13.59
C ASP A 155 14.02 4.21 14.72
N ASP A 156 14.54 5.10 15.57
CA ASP A 156 13.76 5.72 16.64
C ASP A 156 12.57 6.54 16.10
N GLU A 157 12.61 7.03 14.85
CA GLU A 157 11.49 7.74 14.22
C GLU A 157 10.30 6.80 13.96
N PHE A 158 10.55 5.53 13.66
CA PHE A 158 9.50 4.53 13.49
C PHE A 158 8.74 4.24 14.79
N GLU A 159 9.43 4.23 15.93
CA GLU A 159 8.78 4.08 17.24
C GLU A 159 7.97 5.32 17.61
N VAL A 160 8.47 6.53 17.29
CA VAL A 160 7.69 7.77 17.42
C VAL A 160 6.44 7.74 16.54
N PHE A 161 6.57 7.26 15.29
CA PHE A 161 5.44 7.07 14.37
C PHE A 161 4.42 6.08 14.94
N ARG A 162 4.86 4.92 15.42
CA ARG A 162 4.00 3.93 16.10
C ARG A 162 3.20 4.56 17.24
N ASN A 163 3.88 5.28 18.12
CA ASN A 163 3.27 5.94 19.26
C ASN A 163 2.32 7.07 18.87
N SER A 164 2.50 7.69 17.70
CA SER A 164 1.59 8.70 17.17
C SER A 164 0.33 8.11 16.52
N LEU A 165 0.44 6.90 15.97
CA LEU A 165 -0.58 6.30 15.11
C LEU A 165 -1.52 5.39 15.91
N VAL A 166 -0.99 4.58 16.82
CA VAL A 166 -1.78 3.67 17.65
C VAL A 166 -2.89 4.39 18.45
N PRO A 167 -2.63 5.50 19.18
CA PRO A 167 -3.68 6.14 19.99
C PRO A 167 -4.77 6.82 19.18
N ARG A 168 -4.49 7.19 17.93
CA ARG A 168 -5.43 7.93 17.06
C ARG A 168 -6.44 7.03 16.38
N VAL A 169 -6.24 5.72 16.44
CA VAL A 169 -6.97 4.76 15.62
C VAL A 169 -7.41 3.52 16.40
N SER A 170 -7.18 3.48 17.71
CA SER A 170 -7.83 2.50 18.57
C SER A 170 -9.32 2.79 18.65
N ASP A 171 -10.04 2.29 17.65
CA ASP A 171 -11.46 1.95 17.71
C ASP A 171 -11.54 0.52 18.26
N ASP A 172 -12.61 0.18 18.98
CA ASP A 172 -12.80 -1.15 19.56
C ASP A 172 -12.95 -2.25 18.48
N THR A 173 -13.17 -1.85 17.23
CA THR A 173 -13.49 -2.72 16.10
C THR A 173 -12.26 -3.30 15.39
N TRP A 174 -11.16 -2.57 15.26
CA TRP A 174 -9.96 -3.05 14.57
C TRP A 174 -8.68 -2.38 15.07
N SER A 175 -7.56 -3.06 14.87
CA SER A 175 -6.23 -2.60 15.32
C SER A 175 -5.33 -2.21 14.16
N ILE A 176 -4.39 -1.27 14.40
CA ILE A 176 -3.30 -1.02 13.46
C ILE A 176 -2.04 -1.74 13.93
N GLU A 177 -1.51 -2.59 13.07
CA GLU A 177 -0.23 -3.27 13.25
C GLU A 177 0.83 -2.69 12.32
N LEU A 178 2.01 -2.42 12.85
CA LEU A 178 3.17 -2.06 12.05
C LEU A 178 4.07 -3.28 11.88
N LYS A 179 4.42 -3.63 10.63
CA LYS A 179 5.26 -4.79 10.33
C LYS A 179 6.46 -4.43 9.46
N LYS A 180 7.60 -5.02 9.80
CA LYS A 180 8.71 -5.20 8.86
C LYS A 180 8.30 -6.21 7.78
N PRO A 181 8.74 -6.07 6.52
CA PRO A 181 8.58 -7.12 5.54
C PRO A 181 9.21 -8.40 6.09
N PRO A 182 8.58 -9.57 5.88
CA PRO A 182 9.27 -10.82 6.16
C PRO A 182 10.54 -10.79 5.32
N PHE A 183 11.71 -10.88 5.98
CA PHE A 183 13.05 -10.80 5.38
C PHE A 183 13.01 -11.30 3.94
N GLN A 184 12.87 -10.37 2.98
CA GLN A 184 13.18 -10.71 1.62
C GLN A 184 14.69 -10.87 1.67
N ARG A 185 15.19 -12.09 1.42
CA ARG A 185 16.58 -12.26 1.02
C ARG A 185 16.76 -11.23 -0.10
N LEU A 186 17.41 -10.11 0.21
CA LEU A 186 17.92 -9.17 -0.77
C LEU A 186 19.06 -9.90 -1.49
N ALA A 187 18.71 -10.97 -2.19
CA ALA A 187 19.54 -11.60 -3.16
C ALA A 187 19.67 -10.57 -4.29
N THR A 188 20.92 -10.17 -4.50
CA THR A 188 21.47 -9.76 -5.80
C THR A 188 21.04 -8.42 -6.40
N ARG A 189 21.15 -7.30 -5.66
CA ARG A 189 21.34 -5.99 -6.33
C ARG A 189 22.62 -5.24 -5.98
N ASN A 190 23.41 -5.73 -5.00
CA ASN A 190 24.73 -5.16 -4.69
C ASN A 190 25.91 -5.97 -5.24
N LEU A 191 25.68 -7.08 -5.96
CA LEU A 191 26.79 -7.83 -6.57
C LEU A 191 27.41 -7.13 -7.79
N ASP A 192 26.67 -6.26 -8.49
CA ASP A 192 27.22 -5.53 -9.65
C ASP A 192 28.18 -4.40 -9.27
N LYS A 193 28.23 -4.01 -7.98
CA LYS A 193 29.21 -3.02 -7.50
C LYS A 193 30.50 -3.63 -6.96
N CYS A 194 30.56 -4.95 -6.78
CA CYS A 194 31.76 -5.62 -6.28
C CYS A 194 32.70 -6.13 -7.39
N TYR A 195 32.26 -6.21 -8.65
CA TYR A 195 33.10 -6.66 -9.76
C TYR A 195 33.78 -5.52 -10.56
N SER A 196 33.52 -4.25 -10.23
CA SER A 196 34.15 -3.09 -10.89
C SER A 196 35.44 -2.59 -10.22
N LYS A 197 36.00 -3.37 -9.28
CA LYS A 197 37.31 -3.10 -8.67
C LYS A 197 38.17 -4.36 -8.62
N MET A 198 38.45 -4.97 -9.77
CA MET A 198 39.71 -5.72 -9.91
C MET A 198 40.74 -4.77 -10.50
N PRO A 199 41.86 -4.48 -9.81
CA PRO A 199 42.96 -3.76 -10.43
C PRO A 199 43.52 -4.62 -11.57
N GLU A 200 43.72 -3.99 -12.73
CA GLU A 200 44.49 -4.57 -13.82
C GLU A 200 45.87 -4.93 -13.28
N ALA A 201 46.25 -6.20 -13.42
CA ALA A 201 47.62 -6.63 -13.17
C ALA A 201 48.45 -6.12 -14.34
N GLU A 202 49.28 -5.11 -14.08
CA GLU A 202 50.33 -4.67 -15.00
C GLU A 202 51.40 -5.77 -15.09
N GLU A 203 51.67 -6.22 -16.33
CA GLU A 203 52.84 -7.03 -16.72
C GLU A 203 54.13 -6.21 -16.77
#